data_AF-P96876-F1
#
_entry.id   AF-P96876-F1
#
_cell.length_a   1.000
_cell.length_b   1.000
_cell.length_c   1.000
_cell.angle_alpha   90.00
_cell.angle_beta   90.00
_cell.angle_gamma   90.00
#
_symmetry.space_group_name_H-M   'P 1'
#
loop_
_entity.id
_entity.type
_entity.pdbx_description
1 polymer ?
#
loop_
_entity_poly.entity_id
_entity_poly.type
_entity_poly.pdbx_seq_one_letter_code
_entity_poly.pdbx_strand_id
1 'polypeptide(L)'
;METTTEHRDESTLDSPVSVAREAEWQRNVRWARWLAWVSLAVLLTEGAVGLWQGIAVGSVALTGWALGGGSEGLASAMVLWRFTGDRTWSATAEHRAQRGVAVSFWLTAPYLVAESIRHLAGEHRAETSVIGIGLTAIALLLMPVLGWANHRVGERLGSGATAGEGTQNYLCAAQAAAVLLGLAITAVWSNGWWIDPAIGLAIAGIAVWQGIRTWRGHGCGC
;
A
#
# COMPACT_ATOMS: atom_id res chain seq x y z
N MET A 1 68.68 -2.57 -21.40
CA MET A 1 68.43 -2.37 -19.95
C MET A 1 67.19 -1.48 -19.78
N GLU A 2 65.95 -1.99 -19.88
CA GLU A 2 65.45 -3.34 -19.51
C GLU A 2 65.78 -3.69 -18.05
N THR A 3 64.89 -4.16 -17.16
CA THR A 3 63.42 -4.31 -17.14
C THR A 3 62.90 -3.79 -15.76
N THR A 4 61.63 -3.85 -15.32
CA THR A 4 60.38 -4.48 -15.82
C THR A 4 59.16 -3.65 -15.37
N THR A 5 58.02 -3.84 -16.02
CA THR A 5 56.69 -3.56 -15.45
C THR A 5 56.32 -4.56 -14.36
N GLU A 6 55.96 -4.11 -13.15
CA GLU A 6 55.34 -4.97 -12.15
C GLU A 6 53.82 -5.08 -12.43
N HIS A 7 53.39 -6.29 -12.78
CA HIS A 7 52.04 -6.58 -13.24
C HIS A 7 51.07 -6.67 -12.05
N ARG A 8 50.25 -5.62 -11.86
CA ARG A 8 49.22 -5.54 -10.81
C ARG A 8 48.05 -6.48 -11.11
N ASP A 9 48.22 -7.76 -10.77
CA ASP A 9 47.19 -8.79 -10.90
C ASP A 9 46.30 -8.83 -9.66
N GLU A 10 45.43 -7.82 -9.50
CA GLU A 10 44.33 -7.86 -8.52
C GLU A 10 43.16 -8.71 -9.06
N SER A 11 43.45 -9.97 -9.44
CA SER A 11 42.41 -10.96 -9.73
C SER A 11 41.66 -11.28 -8.44
N THR A 12 40.47 -10.69 -8.34
CA THR A 12 39.57 -10.76 -7.19
C THR A 12 39.26 -12.20 -6.79
N LEU A 13 39.81 -12.64 -5.66
CA LEU A 13 39.38 -13.84 -4.94
C LEU A 13 37.94 -13.63 -4.43
N ASP A 14 36.96 -13.97 -5.27
CA ASP A 14 35.55 -13.99 -4.90
C ASP A 14 35.34 -15.05 -3.81
N SER A 15 35.37 -14.58 -2.56
CA SER A 15 35.37 -15.45 -1.39
C SER A 15 34.02 -16.19 -1.32
N PRO A 16 33.97 -17.43 -0.80
CA PRO A 16 32.70 -18.17 -0.71
C PRO A 16 31.59 -17.42 0.06
N VAL A 17 31.99 -16.45 0.92
CA VAL A 17 31.09 -15.54 1.65
C VAL A 17 30.43 -14.49 0.75
N SER A 18 31.12 -13.93 -0.26
CA SER A 18 30.51 -12.95 -1.19
C SER A 18 29.51 -13.62 -2.13
N VAL A 19 29.85 -14.78 -2.70
CA VAL A 19 28.94 -15.58 -3.53
C VAL A 19 27.68 -15.97 -2.77
N ALA A 20 27.81 -16.42 -1.51
CA ALA A 20 26.68 -16.75 -0.67
C ALA A 20 25.78 -15.53 -0.40
N ARG A 21 26.38 -14.39 -0.02
CA ARG A 21 25.66 -13.13 0.25
C ARG A 21 24.91 -12.62 -0.98
N GLU A 22 25.51 -12.69 -2.16
CA GLU A 22 24.87 -12.31 -3.42
C GLU A 22 23.68 -13.23 -3.73
N ALA A 23 23.84 -14.55 -3.58
CA ALA A 23 22.74 -15.50 -3.76
C ALA A 23 21.57 -15.25 -2.77
N GLU A 24 21.86 -14.83 -1.53
CA GLU A 24 20.84 -14.41 -0.56
C GLU A 24 20.13 -13.11 -0.95
N TRP A 25 20.89 -12.10 -1.38
CA TRP A 25 20.33 -10.82 -1.82
C TRP A 25 19.42 -11.01 -3.04
N GLN A 26 19.88 -11.73 -4.06
CA GLN A 26 19.11 -12.09 -5.25
C GLN A 26 17.84 -12.87 -4.91
N ARG A 27 17.88 -13.78 -3.92
CA ARG A 27 16.68 -14.45 -3.40
C ARG A 27 15.70 -13.44 -2.80
N ASN A 28 16.16 -12.56 -1.91
CA ASN A 28 15.31 -11.56 -1.26
C ASN A 28 14.69 -10.57 -2.28
N VAL A 29 15.43 -10.18 -3.33
CA VAL A 29 14.90 -9.35 -4.43
C VAL A 29 13.78 -10.08 -5.19
N ARG A 30 13.94 -11.38 -5.49
CA ARG A 30 12.85 -12.17 -6.11
C ARG A 30 11.62 -12.26 -5.21
N TRP A 31 11.81 -12.42 -3.90
CA TRP A 31 10.71 -12.39 -2.92
C TRP A 31 10.01 -11.03 -2.87
N ALA A 32 10.74 -9.92 -2.85
CA ALA A 32 10.16 -8.58 -2.89
C ALA A 32 9.30 -8.36 -4.14
N ARG A 33 9.80 -8.77 -5.32
CA ARG A 33 9.04 -8.69 -6.58
C ARG A 33 7.79 -9.56 -6.56
N TRP A 34 7.86 -10.76 -6.00
CA TRP A 34 6.70 -11.64 -5.88
C TRP A 34 5.65 -11.07 -4.92
N LEU A 35 6.07 -10.56 -3.76
CA LEU A 35 5.18 -9.89 -2.80
C LEU A 35 4.50 -8.66 -3.40
N ALA A 36 5.23 -7.82 -4.14
CA ALA A 36 4.64 -6.65 -4.79
C ALA A 36 3.66 -7.03 -5.92
N TRP A 37 3.89 -8.12 -6.66
CA TRP A 37 2.92 -8.65 -7.63
C TRP A 37 1.65 -9.18 -6.95
N VAL A 38 1.80 -9.92 -5.85
CA VAL A 38 0.66 -10.41 -5.06
C VAL A 38 -0.12 -9.24 -4.46
N SER A 39 0.56 -8.27 -3.85
CA SER A 39 -0.04 -7.07 -3.26
C SER A 39 -0.82 -6.28 -4.31
N LEU A 40 -0.23 -6.02 -5.48
CA LEU A 40 -0.91 -5.33 -6.59
C LEU A 40 -2.17 -6.09 -7.07
N ALA A 41 -2.09 -7.41 -7.23
CA ALA A 41 -3.23 -8.22 -7.67
C ALA A 41 -4.39 -8.22 -6.63
N VAL A 42 -4.04 -8.31 -5.35
CA VAL A 42 -5.00 -8.23 -4.23
C VAL A 42 -5.65 -6.84 -4.20
N LEU A 43 -4.87 -5.77 -4.19
CA LEU A 43 -5.34 -4.39 -4.11
C LEU A 43 -6.21 -3.98 -5.31
N LEU A 44 -5.90 -4.48 -6.52
CA LEU A 44 -6.76 -4.29 -7.69
C LEU A 44 -8.10 -5.04 -7.55
N THR A 45 -8.09 -6.24 -6.96
CA THR A 45 -9.30 -7.04 -6.72
C THR A 45 -10.17 -6.41 -5.63
N GLU A 46 -9.57 -6.04 -4.50
CA GLU A 46 -10.24 -5.35 -3.39
C GLU A 46 -10.75 -3.97 -3.79
N GLY A 47 -9.94 -3.19 -4.52
CA GLY A 47 -10.36 -1.91 -5.08
C GLY A 47 -11.55 -2.03 -6.03
N ALA A 48 -11.53 -3.00 -6.95
CA ALA A 48 -12.63 -3.20 -7.90
C ALA A 48 -13.93 -3.69 -7.23
N VAL A 49 -13.85 -4.73 -6.39
CA VAL A 49 -15.03 -5.29 -5.72
C VAL A 49 -15.55 -4.34 -4.64
N GLY A 50 -14.66 -3.70 -3.89
CA GLY A 50 -14.99 -2.75 -2.83
C GLY A 50 -15.58 -1.45 -3.35
N LEU A 51 -15.06 -0.90 -4.45
CA LEU A 51 -15.64 0.29 -5.09
C LEU A 51 -17.02 -0.03 -5.69
N TRP A 52 -17.17 -1.17 -6.37
CA TRP A 52 -18.46 -1.61 -6.91
C TRP A 52 -19.50 -1.78 -5.80
N GLN A 53 -19.17 -2.50 -4.73
CA GLN A 53 -20.08 -2.72 -3.61
C GLN A 53 -20.36 -1.44 -2.82
N GLY A 54 -19.33 -0.63 -2.53
CA GLY A 54 -19.48 0.63 -1.81
C GLY A 54 -20.45 1.58 -2.51
N ILE A 55 -20.34 1.72 -3.83
CA ILE A 55 -21.30 2.50 -4.63
C ILE A 55 -22.67 1.82 -4.65
N ALA A 56 -22.74 0.50 -4.85
CA ALA A 56 -24.01 -0.22 -4.97
C ALA A 56 -24.86 -0.19 -3.69
N VAL A 57 -24.24 -0.19 -2.50
CA VAL A 57 -24.95 -0.13 -1.21
C VAL A 57 -24.92 1.26 -0.55
N GLY A 58 -24.36 2.29 -1.20
CA GLY A 58 -24.24 3.63 -0.62
C GLY A 58 -23.35 3.69 0.63
N SER A 59 -22.32 2.85 0.73
CA SER A 59 -21.33 2.88 1.81
C SER A 59 -20.14 3.75 1.42
N VAL A 60 -20.02 4.90 2.08
CA VAL A 60 -18.90 5.83 1.94
C VAL A 60 -17.65 5.27 2.59
N ALA A 61 -17.79 4.53 3.70
CA ALA A 61 -16.68 3.85 4.37
C ALA A 61 -16.02 2.81 3.45
N LEU A 62 -16.82 1.92 2.85
CA LEU A 62 -16.33 0.86 1.95
C LEU A 62 -15.76 1.45 0.65
N THR A 63 -16.45 2.43 0.06
CA THR A 63 -15.96 3.19 -1.10
C THR A 63 -14.62 3.87 -0.79
N GLY A 64 -14.52 4.49 0.37
CA GLY A 64 -13.35 5.24 0.79
C GLY A 64 -12.12 4.38 1.04
N TRP A 65 -12.31 3.22 1.69
CA TRP A 65 -11.26 2.22 1.87
C TRP A 65 -10.79 1.65 0.53
N ALA A 66 -11.72 1.27 -0.37
CA ALA A 66 -11.39 0.73 -1.68
C ALA A 66 -10.61 1.74 -2.56
N LEU A 67 -10.98 3.03 -2.52
CA LEU A 67 -10.22 4.09 -3.19
C LEU A 67 -8.84 4.35 -2.53
N GLY A 68 -8.72 4.13 -1.22
CA GLY A 68 -7.46 4.16 -0.48
C GLY A 68 -6.45 3.13 -1.02
N GLY A 69 -6.90 1.89 -1.24
CA GLY A 69 -6.07 0.81 -1.80
C GLY A 69 -5.48 1.13 -3.19
N GLY A 70 -6.06 2.06 -3.96
CA GLY A 70 -5.47 2.55 -5.21
C GLY A 70 -4.13 3.27 -5.01
N SER A 71 -3.92 3.93 -3.87
CA SER A 71 -2.63 4.55 -3.52
C SER A 71 -1.55 3.52 -3.15
N GLU A 72 -1.97 2.40 -2.56
CA GLU A 72 -1.11 1.27 -2.20
C GLU A 72 -0.75 0.46 -3.45
N GLY A 73 -1.69 0.26 -4.37
CA GLY A 73 -1.44 -0.36 -5.67
C GLY A 73 -0.41 0.42 -6.51
N LEU A 74 -0.41 1.76 -6.41
CA LEU A 74 0.65 2.58 -7.00
C LEU A 74 2.01 2.35 -6.32
N ALA A 75 2.06 2.13 -4.99
CA ALA A 75 3.29 1.80 -4.28
C ALA A 75 3.83 0.39 -4.65
N SER A 76 2.98 -0.63 -4.72
CA SER A 76 3.37 -1.96 -5.23
C SER A 76 3.85 -1.88 -6.68
N ALA A 77 3.20 -1.08 -7.53
CA ALA A 77 3.66 -0.82 -8.90
C ALA A 77 5.03 -0.10 -8.94
N MET A 78 5.32 0.81 -8.01
CA MET A 78 6.65 1.42 -7.86
C MET A 78 7.72 0.37 -7.51
N VAL A 79 7.43 -0.55 -6.59
CA VAL A 79 8.36 -1.63 -6.21
C VAL A 79 8.64 -2.56 -7.41
N LEU A 80 7.59 -2.96 -8.14
CA LEU A 80 7.73 -3.75 -9.37
C LEU A 80 8.54 -3.03 -10.45
N TRP A 81 8.30 -1.73 -10.63
CA TRP A 81 9.03 -0.89 -11.58
C TRP A 81 10.51 -0.72 -11.19
N ARG A 82 10.79 -0.48 -9.91
CA ARG A 82 12.15 -0.34 -9.35
C ARG A 82 13.00 -1.59 -9.60
N PHE A 83 12.41 -2.78 -9.53
CA PHE A 83 13.11 -4.04 -9.72
C PHE A 83 13.01 -4.60 -11.15
N THR A 84 12.63 -3.79 -12.14
CA THR A 84 12.52 -4.21 -13.56
C THR A 84 13.38 -3.31 -14.47
N GLY A 85 14.61 -3.76 -14.76
CA GLY A 85 15.59 -3.10 -15.64
C GLY A 85 16.59 -2.20 -14.91
N ASP A 86 17.47 -1.51 -15.65
CA ASP A 86 18.61 -0.74 -15.13
C ASP A 86 18.26 0.57 -14.39
N ARG A 87 17.00 0.71 -13.95
CA ARG A 87 16.42 1.99 -13.48
C ARG A 87 16.48 2.19 -11.96
N THR A 88 17.11 1.27 -11.23
CA THR A 88 17.24 1.20 -9.77
C THR A 88 17.72 2.49 -9.09
N TRP A 89 18.36 3.40 -9.83
CA TRP A 89 19.07 4.57 -9.29
C TRP A 89 18.54 5.95 -9.75
N SER A 90 17.42 6.02 -10.50
CA SER A 90 16.86 7.32 -10.91
C SER A 90 16.04 7.98 -9.80
N ALA A 91 16.68 8.82 -8.97
CA ALA A 91 16.01 9.63 -7.95
C ALA A 91 14.86 10.49 -8.52
N THR A 92 14.94 10.91 -9.79
CA THR A 92 13.86 11.66 -10.45
C THR A 92 12.61 10.82 -10.75
N ALA A 93 12.74 9.49 -10.85
CA ALA A 93 11.59 8.61 -11.05
C ALA A 93 10.89 8.31 -9.72
N GLU A 94 11.68 8.04 -8.67
CA GLU A 94 11.20 7.91 -7.29
C GLU A 94 10.36 9.14 -6.88
N HIS A 95 10.91 10.35 -7.05
CA HIS A 95 10.19 11.59 -6.73
C HIS A 95 8.93 11.81 -7.60
N ARG A 96 8.93 11.39 -8.88
CA ARG A 96 7.71 11.46 -9.71
C ARG A 96 6.62 10.51 -9.21
N ALA A 97 7.00 9.30 -8.83
CA ALA A 97 6.03 8.30 -8.40
C ALA A 97 5.50 8.58 -6.98
N GLN A 98 6.35 9.04 -6.06
CA GLN A 98 5.91 9.62 -4.78
C GLN A 98 4.92 10.79 -4.98
N ARG A 99 5.15 11.67 -5.97
CA ARG A 99 4.17 12.71 -6.33
C ARG A 99 2.88 12.12 -6.90
N GLY A 100 2.95 11.02 -7.66
CA GLY A 100 1.76 10.29 -8.12
C GLY A 100 0.91 9.74 -6.97
N VAL A 101 1.54 9.06 -6.00
CA VAL A 101 0.90 8.56 -4.78
C VAL A 101 0.36 9.70 -3.92
N ALA A 102 1.11 10.79 -3.74
CA ALA A 102 0.61 11.95 -3.02
C ALA A 102 -0.59 12.61 -3.73
N VAL A 103 -0.57 12.70 -5.07
CA VAL A 103 -1.69 13.23 -5.86
C VAL A 103 -2.93 12.32 -5.76
N SER A 104 -2.79 11.00 -5.73
CA SER A 104 -3.97 10.13 -5.53
C SER A 104 -4.60 10.34 -4.15
N PHE A 105 -3.82 10.48 -3.08
CA PHE A 105 -4.35 10.91 -1.77
C PHE A 105 -5.05 12.27 -1.81
N TRP A 106 -4.47 13.27 -2.49
CA TRP A 106 -5.07 14.61 -2.65
C TRP A 106 -6.33 14.64 -3.53
N LEU A 107 -6.56 13.63 -4.38
CA LEU A 107 -7.79 13.48 -5.16
C LEU A 107 -8.86 12.69 -4.39
N THR A 108 -8.48 11.60 -3.73
CA THR A 108 -9.40 10.75 -2.97
C THR A 108 -9.92 11.45 -1.72
N ALA A 109 -9.07 12.13 -0.94
CA ALA A 109 -9.51 12.70 0.34
C ALA A 109 -10.63 13.76 0.22
N PRO A 110 -10.57 14.75 -0.70
CA PRO A 110 -11.69 15.69 -0.89
C PRO A 110 -12.99 15.01 -1.33
N TYR A 111 -12.91 13.95 -2.15
CA TYR A 111 -14.07 13.18 -2.56
C TYR A 111 -14.72 12.45 -1.37
N LEU A 112 -13.95 11.77 -0.53
CA LEU A 112 -14.45 11.11 0.69
C LEU A 112 -15.04 12.12 1.69
N VAL A 113 -14.42 13.28 1.89
CA VAL A 113 -14.95 14.33 2.76
C VAL A 113 -16.30 14.84 2.22
N ALA A 114 -16.37 15.16 0.93
CA ALA A 114 -17.61 15.63 0.31
C ALA A 114 -18.72 14.57 0.40
N GLU A 115 -18.43 13.31 0.10
CA GLU A 115 -19.43 12.24 0.15
C GLU A 115 -19.89 11.95 1.58
N SER A 116 -18.97 11.92 2.54
CA SER A 116 -19.31 11.68 3.95
C SER A 116 -20.18 12.81 4.51
N ILE A 117 -19.91 14.07 4.12
CA ILE A 117 -20.75 15.22 4.47
C ILE A 117 -22.13 15.12 3.78
N ARG A 118 -22.20 14.71 2.51
CA ARG A 118 -23.49 14.49 1.81
C ARG A 118 -24.34 13.43 2.49
N HIS A 119 -23.74 12.29 2.83
CA HIS A 119 -24.46 11.19 3.51
C HIS A 119 -24.91 11.60 4.91
N LEU A 120 -24.07 12.34 5.65
CA LEU A 120 -24.41 12.83 6.99
C LEU A 120 -25.53 13.90 6.95
N ALA A 121 -25.52 14.80 5.97
CA ALA A 121 -26.52 15.85 5.81
C ALA A 121 -27.86 15.34 5.23
N GLY A 122 -27.84 14.25 4.45
CA GLY A 122 -29.01 13.64 3.84
C GLY A 122 -29.58 12.43 4.58
N GLU A 123 -29.12 12.14 5.80
CA GLU A 123 -29.43 10.93 6.59
C GLU A 123 -29.35 9.60 5.78
N HIS A 124 -28.42 9.54 4.80
CA HIS A 124 -28.33 8.39 3.91
C HIS A 124 -27.83 7.16 4.65
N ARG A 125 -28.61 6.07 4.56
CA ARG A 125 -28.32 4.80 5.21
C ARG A 125 -27.63 3.90 4.20
N ALA A 126 -26.39 3.49 4.50
CA ALA A 126 -25.74 2.43 3.75
C ALA A 126 -26.52 1.12 3.95
N GLU A 127 -26.72 0.36 2.87
CA GLU A 127 -27.34 -0.97 2.94
C GLU A 127 -26.32 -2.04 3.39
N THR A 128 -26.81 -3.14 3.96
CA THR A 128 -25.97 -4.23 4.45
C THR A 128 -25.31 -4.99 3.28
N SER A 129 -24.01 -4.75 3.06
CA SER A 129 -23.23 -5.50 2.06
C SER A 129 -22.57 -6.75 2.64
N VAL A 130 -23.15 -7.93 2.39
CA VAL A 130 -22.53 -9.23 2.71
C VAL A 130 -21.17 -9.39 2.00
N ILE A 131 -21.06 -8.88 0.76
CA ILE A 131 -19.82 -8.91 -0.02
C ILE A 131 -18.79 -7.96 0.59
N GLY A 132 -19.18 -6.76 1.02
CA GLY A 132 -18.30 -5.81 1.73
C GLY A 132 -17.78 -6.35 3.06
N ILE A 133 -18.63 -7.05 3.83
CA ILE A 133 -18.25 -7.75 5.07
C ILE A 133 -17.22 -8.85 4.75
N GLY A 134 -17.50 -9.70 3.76
CA GLY A 134 -16.57 -10.76 3.34
C GLY A 134 -15.22 -10.20 2.85
N LEU A 135 -15.25 -9.15 2.03
CA LEU A 135 -14.06 -8.52 1.46
C LEU A 135 -13.18 -7.86 2.53
N THR A 136 -13.77 -7.07 3.43
CA THR A 136 -13.04 -6.41 4.52
C THR A 136 -12.53 -7.40 5.56
N ALA A 137 -13.24 -8.51 5.81
CA ALA A 137 -12.74 -9.61 6.64
C ALA A 137 -11.54 -10.33 6.00
N ILE A 138 -11.54 -10.54 4.68
CA ILE A 138 -10.39 -11.09 3.94
C ILE A 138 -9.20 -10.13 4.03
N ALA A 139 -9.39 -8.85 3.75
CA ALA A 139 -8.34 -7.83 3.83
C ALA A 139 -7.73 -7.74 5.23
N LEU A 140 -8.56 -7.78 6.29
CA LEU A 140 -8.13 -7.77 7.69
C LEU A 140 -7.22 -8.95 8.05
N LEU A 141 -7.37 -10.10 7.41
CA LEU A 141 -6.51 -11.28 7.61
C LEU A 141 -5.28 -11.28 6.69
N LEU A 142 -5.46 -10.85 5.44
CA LEU A 142 -4.44 -10.92 4.40
C LEU A 142 -3.39 -9.81 4.55
N MET A 143 -3.83 -8.57 4.79
CA MET A 143 -2.95 -7.41 4.81
C MET A 143 -1.91 -7.43 5.95
N PRO A 144 -2.19 -7.89 7.18
CA PRO A 144 -1.15 -8.05 8.20
C PRO A 144 -0.05 -9.07 7.81
N VAL A 145 -0.40 -10.11 7.04
CA VAL A 145 0.55 -11.11 6.54
C VAL A 145 1.45 -10.52 5.46
N LEU A 146 0.87 -9.81 4.49
CA LEU A 146 1.64 -9.06 3.48
C LEU A 146 2.50 -7.98 4.14
N GLY A 147 1.98 -7.25 5.12
CA GLY A 147 2.68 -6.24 5.92
C GLY A 147 3.94 -6.80 6.58
N TRP A 148 3.79 -7.91 7.30
CA TRP A 148 4.91 -8.60 7.95
C TRP A 148 5.95 -9.11 6.94
N ALA A 149 5.51 -9.70 5.82
CA ALA A 149 6.40 -10.22 4.80
C ALA A 149 7.21 -9.08 4.14
N ASN A 150 6.57 -7.97 3.80
CA ASN A 150 7.19 -6.80 3.20
C ASN A 150 8.18 -6.12 4.17
N HIS A 151 7.85 -5.97 5.46
CA HIS A 151 8.82 -5.50 6.46
C HIS A 151 10.05 -6.40 6.55
N ARG A 152 9.85 -7.72 6.69
CA ARG A 152 10.94 -8.70 6.81
C ARG A 152 11.85 -8.76 5.58
N VAL A 153 11.30 -8.57 4.38
CA VAL A 153 12.09 -8.52 3.13
C VAL A 153 12.74 -7.14 2.96
N GLY A 154 12.06 -6.05 3.34
CA GLY A 154 12.59 -4.69 3.32
C GLY A 154 13.83 -4.53 4.20
N GLU A 155 13.77 -5.01 5.45
CA GLU A 155 14.92 -5.06 6.38
C GLU A 155 16.13 -5.80 5.78
N ARG A 156 15.89 -6.97 5.18
CA ARG A 156 16.93 -7.81 4.56
C ARG A 156 17.55 -7.19 3.30
N LEU A 157 16.85 -6.28 2.64
CA LEU A 157 17.30 -5.60 1.43
C LEU A 157 17.84 -4.19 1.68
N GLY A 158 17.69 -3.64 2.90
CA GLY A 158 17.86 -2.20 3.14
C GLY A 158 16.87 -1.35 2.35
N SER A 159 15.69 -1.90 2.03
CA SER A 159 14.70 -1.28 1.14
C SER A 159 13.60 -0.58 1.94
N GLY A 160 13.81 0.72 2.20
CA GLY A 160 12.80 1.57 2.85
C GLY A 160 11.46 1.61 2.09
N ALA A 161 11.47 1.45 0.76
CA ALA A 161 10.24 1.35 -0.04
C ALA A 161 9.45 0.06 0.27
N THR A 162 10.13 -1.09 0.37
CA THR A 162 9.46 -2.37 0.68
C THR A 162 9.00 -2.42 2.14
N ALA A 163 9.76 -1.84 3.08
CA ALA A 163 9.30 -1.66 4.45
C ALA A 163 8.11 -0.69 4.55
N GLY A 164 8.10 0.38 3.74
CA GLY A 164 6.99 1.33 3.62
C GLY A 164 5.70 0.69 3.10
N GLU A 165 5.78 -0.13 2.04
CA GLU A 165 4.66 -0.97 1.55
C GLU A 165 4.14 -1.89 2.67
N GLY A 166 5.04 -2.45 3.49
CA GLY A 166 4.65 -3.22 4.67
C GLY A 166 3.84 -2.42 5.70
N THR A 167 4.21 -1.15 5.92
CA THR A 167 3.47 -0.23 6.81
C THR A 167 2.12 0.19 6.23
N GLN A 168 2.02 0.37 4.90
CA GLN A 168 0.75 0.66 4.23
C GLN A 168 -0.24 -0.49 4.41
N ASN A 169 0.19 -1.74 4.17
CA ASN A 169 -0.66 -2.91 4.39
C ASN A 169 -1.22 -2.98 5.83
N TYR A 170 -0.45 -2.60 6.86
CA TYR A 170 -0.99 -2.49 8.23
C TYR A 170 -2.05 -1.38 8.41
N LEU A 171 -1.92 -0.25 7.71
CA LEU A 171 -2.95 0.80 7.69
C LEU A 171 -4.20 0.34 6.93
N CYS A 172 -4.05 -0.35 5.81
CA CYS A 172 -5.14 -0.97 5.07
C CYS A 172 -5.93 -1.97 5.94
N ALA A 173 -5.23 -2.82 6.70
CA ALA A 173 -5.84 -3.73 7.67
C ALA A 173 -6.64 -2.98 8.76
N ALA A 174 -6.09 -1.89 9.31
CA ALA A 174 -6.77 -1.08 10.32
C ALA A 174 -8.01 -0.36 9.76
N GLN A 175 -7.94 0.14 8.52
CA GLN A 175 -9.09 0.72 7.83
C GLN A 175 -10.15 -0.35 7.50
N ALA A 176 -9.74 -1.52 7.00
CA ALA A 176 -10.63 -2.66 6.76
C ALA A 176 -11.34 -3.11 8.04
N ALA A 177 -10.65 -3.13 9.20
CA ALA A 177 -11.27 -3.39 10.50
C ALA A 177 -12.34 -2.35 10.86
N ALA A 178 -12.08 -1.06 10.62
CA ALA A 178 -13.04 0.01 10.87
C ALA A 178 -14.27 -0.11 9.96
N VAL A 179 -14.09 -0.36 8.66
CA VAL A 179 -15.20 -0.59 7.72
C VAL A 179 -15.98 -1.85 8.08
N LEU A 180 -15.31 -2.96 8.38
CA LEU A 180 -15.93 -4.21 8.80
C LEU A 180 -16.80 -4.02 10.05
N LEU A 181 -16.29 -3.28 11.04
CA LEU A 181 -17.05 -2.94 12.24
C LEU A 181 -18.28 -2.07 11.90
N GLY A 182 -18.13 -1.07 11.03
CA GLY A 182 -19.25 -0.26 10.54
C GLY A 182 -20.33 -1.09 9.86
N LEU A 183 -19.96 -1.94 8.89
CA LEU A 183 -20.87 -2.82 8.17
C LEU A 183 -21.54 -3.85 9.11
N ALA A 184 -20.79 -4.41 10.06
CA ALA A 184 -21.33 -5.33 11.06
C ALA A 184 -22.34 -4.65 12.01
N ILE A 185 -22.07 -3.40 12.41
CA ILE A 185 -23.04 -2.62 13.21
C ILE A 185 -24.29 -2.31 12.37
N THR A 186 -24.14 -1.86 11.11
CA THR A 186 -25.28 -1.63 10.20
C THR A 186 -26.14 -2.89 10.01
N ALA A 187 -25.51 -4.07 9.92
CA ALA A 187 -26.19 -5.36 9.78
C ALA A 187 -27.04 -5.76 11.00
N VAL A 188 -26.66 -5.32 12.21
CA VAL A 188 -27.34 -5.67 13.48
C VAL A 188 -28.23 -4.53 13.99
N TRP A 189 -27.89 -3.27 13.70
CA TRP A 189 -28.51 -2.07 14.24
C TRP A 189 -28.66 -0.97 13.16
N SER A 190 -29.80 -1.01 12.48
CA SER A 190 -30.15 -0.13 11.36
C SER A 190 -30.31 1.37 11.71
N ASN A 191 -30.27 1.75 13.00
CA ASN A 191 -30.32 3.14 13.42
C ASN A 191 -28.92 3.80 13.48
N GLY A 192 -27.84 3.04 13.26
CA GLY A 192 -26.46 3.53 13.21
C GLY A 192 -26.07 4.26 11.91
N TRP A 193 -27.01 4.97 11.27
CA TRP A 193 -26.84 5.54 9.92
C TRP A 193 -25.63 6.48 9.77
N TRP A 194 -25.23 7.16 10.85
CA TRP A 194 -24.08 8.08 10.89
C TRP A 194 -22.72 7.37 10.97
N ILE A 195 -22.69 6.06 11.28
CA ILE A 195 -21.45 5.31 11.54
C ILE A 195 -20.62 5.18 10.26
N ASP A 196 -21.26 4.86 9.13
CA ASP A 196 -20.60 4.76 7.83
C ASP A 196 -19.93 6.08 7.39
N PRO A 197 -20.62 7.23 7.31
CA PRO A 197 -19.95 8.50 6.99
C PRO A 197 -18.95 8.94 8.06
N ALA A 198 -19.11 8.58 9.34
CA ALA A 198 -18.10 8.86 10.36
C ALA A 198 -16.78 8.07 10.12
N ILE A 199 -16.88 6.80 9.71
CA ILE A 199 -15.72 6.00 9.29
C ILE A 199 -15.13 6.56 7.98
N GLY A 200 -15.99 6.99 7.03
CA GLY A 200 -15.57 7.68 5.81
C GLY A 200 -14.73 8.94 6.08
N LEU A 201 -15.14 9.79 7.03
CA LEU A 201 -14.38 10.94 7.49
C LEU A 201 -13.05 10.54 8.16
N ALA A 202 -13.04 9.48 8.96
CA ALA A 202 -11.82 8.98 9.60
C ALA A 202 -10.80 8.47 8.55
N ILE A 203 -11.26 7.71 7.55
CA ILE A 203 -10.45 7.26 6.41
C ILE A 203 -9.93 8.48 5.63
N ALA A 204 -10.76 9.49 5.38
CA ALA A 204 -10.34 10.71 4.71
C ALA A 204 -9.26 11.47 5.49
N GLY A 205 -9.39 11.59 6.81
CA GLY A 205 -8.38 12.19 7.68
C GLY A 205 -7.03 11.45 7.63
N ILE A 206 -7.08 10.12 7.65
CA ILE A 206 -5.88 9.27 7.46
C ILE A 206 -5.26 9.48 6.07
N ALA A 207 -6.08 9.56 5.01
CA ALA A 207 -5.63 9.82 3.65
C ALA A 207 -4.96 11.21 3.50
N VAL A 208 -5.49 12.26 4.13
CA VAL A 208 -4.84 13.58 4.18
C VAL A 208 -3.50 13.50 4.91
N TRP A 209 -3.44 12.82 6.06
CA TRP A 209 -2.20 12.66 6.82
C TRP A 209 -1.12 11.91 6.03
N GLN A 210 -1.50 10.82 5.35
CA GLN A 210 -0.64 10.07 4.43
C GLN A 210 -0.17 10.94 3.25
N GLY A 211 -1.09 11.66 2.59
CA GLY A 211 -0.77 12.57 1.49
C GLY A 211 0.25 13.65 1.88
N ILE A 212 0.09 14.24 3.07
CA ILE A 212 1.05 15.22 3.63
C ILE A 212 2.41 14.57 3.93
N ARG A 213 2.44 13.38 4.53
CA ARG A 213 3.69 12.66 4.85
C ARG A 213 4.47 12.28 3.59
N THR A 214 3.78 11.74 2.58
CA THR A 214 4.35 11.35 1.29
C THR A 214 4.82 12.58 0.50
N TRP A 215 4.04 13.68 0.48
CA TRP A 215 4.45 14.93 -0.17
C TRP A 215 5.70 15.56 0.46
N ARG A 216 5.88 15.43 1.78
CA ARG A 216 7.07 15.88 2.50
C ARG A 216 8.27 14.93 2.35
N GLY A 217 8.19 13.87 1.55
CA GLY A 217 9.26 12.89 1.36
C GLY A 217 9.51 11.95 2.55
N HIS A 218 8.70 12.03 3.62
CA HIS A 218 8.85 11.21 4.84
C HIS A 218 8.27 9.78 4.69
N GLY A 219 8.07 9.33 3.44
CA GLY A 219 7.53 8.01 3.10
C GLY A 219 8.59 6.98 2.68
N CYS A 220 9.80 7.41 2.29
CA CYS A 220 10.82 6.50 1.73
C CYS A 220 12.25 6.81 2.19
N GLY A 221 12.44 7.38 3.39
CA GLY A 221 13.75 7.83 3.85
C GLY A 221 13.93 7.92 5.37
N CYS A 222 14.16 6.77 5.99
CA CYS A 222 15.06 6.53 7.13
C CYS A 222 15.59 5.10 6.96
#